data_AF-A0A925AIR8-F1
#
_entry.id   AF-A0A925AIR8-F1
#
_cell.length_a   1.000
_cell.length_b   1.000
_cell.length_c   1.000
_cell.angle_alpha   90.00
_cell.angle_beta   90.00
_cell.angle_gamma   90.00
#
_symmetry.space_group_name_H-M   'P 1'
#
loop_
_entity.id
_entity.type
_entity.pdbx_description
1 polymer ?
#
loop_
_entity_poly.entity_id
_entity_poly.type
_entity_poly.pdbx_seq_one_letter_code
_entity_poly.pdbx_strand_id
1 'polypeptide(L)'
;HLTPNQSYKVIKPFTDFDRQEHTVGETWTFVETNFLPYDDGLTLHVIKDGVPVVYRLQWREEEQAGIIDNFKAFVEDCPITLPQT
;
A
#
# COMPACT_ATOMS: atom_id res chain seq x y z
N HIS A 1 -2.36 -2.86 10.08
CA HIS A 1 -3.20 -3.92 9.48
C HIS A 1 -4.17 -3.27 8.51
N LEU A 2 -4.16 -3.74 7.26
CA LEU A 2 -5.05 -3.31 6.18
C LEU A 2 -6.23 -4.28 6.08
N THR A 3 -7.39 -3.78 5.69
CA THR A 3 -8.62 -4.57 5.61
C THR A 3 -8.94 -4.91 4.17
N PRO A 4 -9.09 -6.20 3.80
CA PRO A 4 -9.43 -6.58 2.42
C PRO A 4 -10.68 -5.86 1.91
N ASN A 5 -10.65 -5.43 0.65
CA ASN A 5 -11.67 -4.63 -0.03
C ASN A 5 -11.85 -3.20 0.53
N GLN A 6 -11.01 -2.75 1.46
CA GLN A 6 -10.97 -1.35 1.89
C GLN A 6 -10.11 -0.53 0.93
N SER A 7 -10.60 0.64 0.55
CA SER A 7 -9.83 1.62 -0.20
C SER A 7 -9.03 2.51 0.75
N TYR A 8 -7.81 2.81 0.33
CA TYR A 8 -6.83 3.62 1.05
C TYR A 8 -6.37 4.77 0.18
N LYS A 9 -5.99 5.88 0.83
CA LYS A 9 -5.38 7.03 0.19
C LYS A 9 -4.05 7.35 0.87
N VAL A 10 -3.04 7.64 0.07
CA VAL A 10 -1.72 8.08 0.56
C VAL A 10 -1.84 9.50 1.14
N ILE A 11 -1.40 9.67 2.38
CA ILE A 11 -1.39 10.95 3.12
C ILE A 11 0.03 11.45 3.41
N LYS A 12 1.03 10.58 3.28
CA LYS A 12 2.44 10.90 3.36
C LYS A 12 3.17 10.11 2.28
N PRO A 13 4.04 10.74 1.47
CA PRO A 13 4.70 10.03 0.39
C PRO A 13 5.64 8.96 0.93
N PHE A 14 5.78 7.88 0.18
CA PHE A 14 6.75 6.82 0.44
C PHE A 14 7.24 6.20 -0.86
N THR A 15 8.42 5.59 -0.81
CA THR A 15 9.01 4.87 -1.95
C THR A 15 9.00 3.39 -1.67
N ASP A 16 8.56 2.61 -2.64
CA ASP A 16 8.55 1.15 -2.54
C ASP A 16 9.90 0.54 -2.96
N PHE A 17 9.99 -0.78 -2.91
CA PHE A 17 11.19 -1.54 -3.30
C PHE A 17 11.56 -1.34 -4.77
N ASP A 18 10.58 -1.13 -5.64
CA ASP A 18 10.76 -0.92 -7.08
C ASP A 18 11.17 0.52 -7.43
N ARG A 19 11.44 1.35 -6.42
CA ARG A 19 11.73 2.79 -6.54
C ARG A 19 10.54 3.59 -7.09
N GLN A 20 9.32 3.04 -7.03
CA GLN A 20 8.11 3.79 -7.31
C GLN A 20 7.82 4.71 -6.12
N GLU A 21 7.66 6.00 -6.39
CA GLU A 21 7.15 6.96 -5.41
C GLU A 21 5.62 6.91 -5.40
N HIS A 22 5.06 6.67 -4.22
CA HIS A 22 3.64 6.81 -3.94
C HIS A 22 3.37 8.19 -3.36
N THR A 23 2.65 9.02 -4.12
CA THR A 23 2.44 10.44 -3.78
C THR A 23 1.12 10.68 -3.07
N VAL A 24 1.04 11.79 -2.31
CA VAL A 24 -0.18 12.16 -1.58
C VAL A 24 -1.37 12.26 -2.52
N GLY A 25 -2.48 11.62 -2.14
CA GLY A 25 -3.70 11.55 -2.93
C GLY A 25 -3.81 10.33 -3.84
N GLU A 26 -2.74 9.54 -4.01
CA GLU A 26 -2.84 8.23 -4.65
C GLU A 26 -3.83 7.34 -3.89
N THR A 27 -4.74 6.68 -4.61
CA THR A 27 -5.75 5.78 -4.04
C THR A 27 -5.67 4.39 -4.63
N TRP A 28 -6.00 3.39 -3.82
CA TRP A 28 -6.05 1.99 -4.22
C TRP A 28 -6.89 1.18 -3.24
N THR A 29 -7.43 0.05 -3.69
CA THR A 29 -8.18 -0.90 -2.86
C THR A 29 -7.29 -2.06 -2.47
N PHE A 30 -7.17 -2.32 -1.16
CA PHE A 30 -6.38 -3.44 -0.65
C PHE A 30 -7.06 -4.77 -0.98
N VAL A 31 -6.29 -5.75 -1.45
CA VAL A 31 -6.76 -7.12 -1.68
C VAL A 31 -6.18 -8.04 -0.62
N GLU A 32 -4.86 -8.23 -0.62
CA GLU A 32 -4.16 -9.12 0.31
C GLU A 32 -2.66 -8.80 0.38
N THR A 33 -1.95 -9.46 1.29
CA THR A 33 -0.49 -9.42 1.37
C THR A 33 0.09 -10.82 1.23
N ASN A 34 1.24 -10.91 0.55
CA ASN A 34 2.10 -12.09 0.58
C ASN A 34 3.47 -11.72 1.19
N PHE A 35 4.03 -12.60 2.03
CA PHE A 35 5.35 -12.39 2.65
C PHE A 35 6.34 -13.46 2.17
N LEU A 36 7.52 -13.03 1.74
CA LEU A 36 8.63 -13.85 1.25
C LEU A 36 9.76 -13.83 2.29
N PRO A 37 9.87 -14.85 3.16
CA PRO A 37 10.76 -14.81 4.32
C PRO A 37 12.25 -14.67 4.00
N TYR A 38 12.71 -15.19 2.86
CA TYR A 38 14.13 -15.14 2.49
C TYR A 38 14.61 -13.73 2.09
N ASP A 39 13.70 -12.93 1.54
CA ASP A 39 14.01 -11.60 1.02
C ASP A 39 13.54 -10.49 1.96
N ASP A 40 12.96 -10.84 3.11
CA ASP A 40 12.19 -9.93 3.97
C ASP A 40 11.10 -9.19 3.18
N GLY A 41 10.60 -9.80 2.11
CA GLY A 41 9.76 -9.14 1.11
C GLY A 41 8.29 -9.19 1.48
N LEU A 42 7.63 -8.03 1.52
CA LEU A 42 6.19 -7.91 1.65
C LEU A 42 5.61 -7.41 0.32
N THR A 43 4.75 -8.21 -0.31
CA THR A 43 3.99 -7.81 -1.50
C THR A 43 2.58 -7.44 -1.10
N LEU A 44 2.17 -6.20 -1.39
CA LEU A 44 0.80 -5.73 -1.29
C LEU A 44 0.12 -5.90 -2.64
N HIS A 45 -0.94 -6.68 -2.69
CA HIS A 45 -1.82 -6.79 -3.85
C HIS A 45 -2.95 -5.78 -3.71
N VAL A 46 -3.09 -4.92 -4.72
CA VAL A 46 -4.09 -3.84 -4.70
C VAL A 46 -4.78 -3.69 -6.06
N ILE A 47 -5.94 -3.04 -6.06
CA ILE A 47 -6.62 -2.58 -7.27
C ILE A 47 -6.48 -1.06 -7.36
N LYS A 48 -5.85 -0.57 -8.42
CA LYS A 48 -5.72 0.86 -8.73
C LYS A 48 -6.36 1.15 -10.08
N ASP A 49 -7.29 2.10 -10.12
CA ASP A 49 -8.03 2.46 -11.34
C ASP A 49 -8.68 1.26 -12.05
N GLY A 50 -9.17 0.29 -11.26
CA GLY A 50 -9.77 -0.96 -11.76
C GLY A 50 -8.78 -2.02 -12.23
N VAL A 51 -7.47 -1.75 -12.14
CA VAL A 51 -6.40 -2.65 -12.59
C VAL A 51 -5.68 -3.28 -11.39
N PRO A 52 -5.48 -4.60 -11.36
CA PRO A 52 -4.63 -5.25 -10.36
C PRO A 52 -3.17 -4.81 -10.51
N VAL A 53 -2.58 -4.32 -9.42
CA VAL A 53 -1.17 -3.95 -9.33
C VAL A 53 -0.57 -4.48 -8.03
N VAL A 54 0.75 -4.53 -7.97
CA VAL A 54 1.49 -4.97 -6.78
C VAL A 54 2.44 -3.88 -6.33
N TYR A 55 2.54 -3.65 -5.01
CA TYR A 55 3.56 -2.82 -4.40
C TYR A 55 4.44 -3.70 -3.53
N ARG A 56 5.76 -3.60 -3.71
CA ARG A 56 6.73 -4.43 -2.99
C ARG A 56 7.44 -3.59 -1.95
N LEU A 57 7.54 -4.09 -0.73
CA LEU A 57 8.26 -3.48 0.37
C LEU A 57 9.25 -4.51 0.92
N GLN A 58 10.37 -4.06 1.48
CA GLN A 58 11.35 -4.90 2.15
C GLN A 58 11.45 -4.53 3.62
N TRP A 59 11.28 -5.51 4.51
CA TRP A 59 11.29 -5.36 5.95
C TRP A 59 12.71 -5.33 6.52
N ARG A 60 13.52 -4.38 6.05
CA ARG A 60 14.86 -4.07 6.57
C ARG A 60 14.92 -2.62 7.05
N GLU A 61 15.72 -2.38 8.08
CA GLU A 61 15.81 -1.08 8.76
C GLU A 61 16.21 0.03 7.79
N GLU A 62 17.18 -0.26 6.91
CA GLU A 62 17.68 0.63 5.88
C GLU A 62 16.78 0.78 4.65
N GLU A 63 15.70 -0.01 4.57
CA GLU A 63 14.73 -0.04 3.48
C GLU A 63 13.33 0.40 3.97
N GLN A 64 12.30 -0.44 3.84
CA GLN A 64 10.91 -0.06 4.09
C GLN A 64 10.36 -0.59 5.44
N ALA A 65 11.19 -1.07 6.37
CA ALA A 65 10.74 -1.51 7.69
C ALA A 65 9.93 -0.42 8.41
N GLY A 66 10.43 0.82 8.43
CA GLY A 66 9.75 1.94 9.06
C GLY A 66 8.38 2.27 8.44
N ILE A 67 8.20 1.98 7.15
CA ILE A 67 6.91 2.11 6.45
C ILE A 67 5.99 0.96 6.85
N ILE A 68 6.48 -0.28 6.83
CA ILE A 68 5.70 -1.48 7.19
C ILE A 68 5.19 -1.38 8.63
N ASP A 69 6.07 -1.07 9.58
CA ASP A 69 5.74 -1.01 11.01
C ASP A 69 4.76 0.13 11.33
N ASN A 70 4.77 1.21 10.53
CA ASN A 70 3.96 2.40 10.74
C ASN A 70 3.04 2.71 9.56
N PHE A 71 2.55 1.71 8.85
CA PHE A 71 1.87 1.91 7.56
C PHE A 71 0.67 2.88 7.64
N LYS A 72 -0.02 2.92 8.79
CA LYS A 72 -1.12 3.86 9.09
C LYS A 72 -0.71 5.34 9.14
N ALA A 73 0.59 5.65 9.24
CA ALA A 73 1.11 7.01 9.15
C ALA A 73 1.27 7.48 7.69
N PHE A 74 1.18 6.55 6.73
CA PHE A 74 1.36 6.82 5.29
C PHE A 74 0.05 6.77 4.52
N VAL A 75 -0.92 6.00 5.00
CA VAL A 75 -2.23 5.86 4.36
C VAL A 75 -3.38 6.00 5.35
N GLU A 76 -4.51 6.51 4.86
CA GLU A 76 -5.78 6.56 5.59
C GLU A 76 -6.90 5.85 4.82
N ASP A 77 -7.95 5.46 5.52
CA ASP A 77 -9.16 4.91 4.90
C ASP A 77 -9.78 5.98 3.97
N CYS A 78 -10.03 5.60 2.73
CA CYS A 78 -10.66 6.46 1.74
C CYS A 78 -11.98 5.82 1.31
N PRO A 79 -13.12 6.16 1.94
CA PRO A 79 -14.40 5.66 1.47
C PRO A 79 -14.62 6.13 0.03
N ILE A 80 -14.70 5.19 -0.91
CA ILE A 80 -15.16 5.52 -2.27
C ILE A 80 -16.62 5.91 -2.13
N THR A 81 -16.90 7.21 -2.19
CA THR A 81 -18.25 7.70 -2.41
C THR A 81 -18.62 7.31 -3.83
N LEU A 82 -19.28 6.17 -4.01
CA LEU A 82 -19.95 5.88 -5.27
C LEU A 82 -20.89 7.07 -5.55
N PRO A 83 -20.84 7.71 -6.73
CA PRO A 83 -21.83 8.72 -7.07
C PRO A 83 -23.20 8.06 -6.94
N GLN A 84 -24.08 8.66 -6.13
CA GLN A 84 -25.48 8.22 -6.05
C GLN A 84 -26.10 8.45 -7.43
N THR A 85 -26.47 7.37 -8.11
CA THR A 85 -27.35 7.39 -9.28
C THR A 85 -28.76 7.82 -8.91
#